data_AF-A0A9E2YBK5-F1
#
_entry.id   AF-A0A9E2YBK5-F1
#
_cell.length_a   1.000
_cell.length_b   1.000
_cell.length_c   1.000
_cell.angle_alpha   90.00
_cell.angle_beta   90.00
_cell.angle_gamma   90.00
#
_symmetry.space_group_name_H-M   'P 1'
#
loop_
_entity.id
_entity.type
_entity.pdbx_description
1 polymer ?
#
loop_
_entity_poly.entity_id
_entity_poly.type
_entity_poly.pdbx_seq_one_letter_code
_entity_poly.pdbx_strand_id
1 'polypeptide(L)'
;MRVEERPTREANVPGNGNGHGNGAGSPRQKSSASAKPSVLIPGVHSVKGSKRLEVGNDEFADSVLSRLPKDLLYRSAGVVGQVVGKPGLKRFREVTGTAMTLIVDQHLRLVRSGRDDHNALREQFVPCSRINGALVLEKATTSPYVRELNRLVHYPVYGIEFQLVQPGWQSGIYYDQPPELRGLDAERDSETVLQVLDDLVVDFPFREEADRANFVGLLITPLVRPALGGNIP
;
A
#
# COMPACT_ATOMS: atom_id res chain seq x y z
N MET A 1 -10.89 -74.68 1.39
CA MET A 1 -10.75 -73.70 0.29
C MET A 1 -9.25 -73.42 0.16
N ARG A 2 -8.49 -74.21 -0.62
CA ARG A 2 -8.31 -74.16 -2.10
C ARG A 2 -8.08 -72.75 -2.62
N VAL A 3 -7.10 -72.43 -3.47
CA VAL A 3 -5.83 -73.00 -3.95
C VAL A 3 -5.26 -71.86 -4.83
N GLU A 4 -3.94 -71.71 -4.92
CA GLU A 4 -3.23 -70.80 -5.84
C GLU A 4 -3.67 -70.97 -7.30
N GLU A 5 -3.72 -69.89 -8.09
CA GLU A 5 -3.41 -69.92 -9.53
C GLU A 5 -2.79 -68.59 -10.00
N ARG A 6 -1.49 -68.62 -10.32
CA ARG A 6 -0.92 -68.02 -11.55
C ARG A 6 -0.86 -69.17 -12.57
N PRO A 7 -1.02 -68.99 -13.90
CA PRO A 7 -0.08 -68.30 -14.80
C PRO A 7 -0.82 -67.58 -15.98
N THR A 8 -0.26 -66.97 -17.06
CA THR A 8 0.80 -67.40 -17.99
C THR A 8 1.11 -66.28 -19.01
N ARG A 9 2.41 -66.11 -19.38
CA ARG A 9 3.09 -65.94 -20.71
C ARG A 9 2.33 -65.30 -21.90
N GLU A 10 2.90 -64.63 -22.90
CA GLU A 10 4.22 -64.40 -23.54
C GLU A 10 3.97 -63.20 -24.52
N ALA A 11 4.91 -62.34 -24.94
CA ALA A 11 5.92 -62.60 -25.97
C ALA A 11 6.90 -61.40 -26.20
N ASN A 12 8.08 -61.75 -26.71
CA ASN A 12 9.24 -60.96 -27.18
C ASN A 12 8.95 -60.05 -28.42
N VAL A 13 9.44 -58.78 -28.52
CA VAL A 13 10.67 -58.23 -29.19
C VAL A 13 10.63 -58.19 -30.75
N PRO A 14 11.32 -57.30 -31.54
CA PRO A 14 11.91 -55.93 -31.39
C PRO A 14 11.47 -54.91 -32.49
N GLY A 15 11.92 -53.64 -32.45
CA GLY A 15 11.88 -52.78 -33.66
C GLY A 15 12.32 -51.31 -33.51
N ASN A 16 13.63 -51.07 -33.56
CA ASN A 16 14.36 -50.05 -34.33
C ASN A 16 13.73 -48.66 -34.63
N GLY A 17 14.46 -47.57 -34.34
CA GLY A 17 14.13 -46.24 -34.89
C GLY A 17 14.94 -45.08 -34.32
N ASN A 18 16.15 -44.88 -34.85
CA ASN A 18 16.97 -43.66 -34.69
C ASN A 18 16.18 -42.41 -35.13
N GLY A 19 16.16 -41.37 -34.29
CA GLY A 19 15.61 -40.06 -34.63
C GLY A 19 16.45 -38.95 -33.99
N HIS A 20 17.47 -38.50 -34.70
CA HIS A 20 18.16 -37.24 -34.42
C HIS A 20 17.17 -36.08 -34.56
N GLY A 21 16.95 -35.35 -33.46
CA GLY A 21 16.16 -34.12 -33.46
C GLY A 21 16.89 -33.04 -32.68
N ASN A 22 17.59 -32.16 -33.41
CA ASN A 22 18.12 -30.90 -32.92
C ASN A 22 16.97 -30.05 -32.36
N GLY A 23 16.78 -30.08 -31.04
CA GLY A 23 15.91 -29.16 -30.32
C GLY A 23 16.64 -27.85 -30.08
N ALA A 24 16.56 -26.94 -31.05
CA ALA A 24 16.86 -25.53 -30.84
C ALA A 24 16.06 -25.06 -29.61
N GLY A 25 16.78 -24.71 -28.54
CA GLY A 25 16.19 -24.12 -27.35
C GLY A 25 15.58 -22.78 -27.72
N SER A 26 14.28 -22.77 -28.01
CA SER A 26 13.51 -21.54 -28.11
C SER A 26 13.75 -20.70 -26.85
N PRO A 27 14.13 -19.43 -26.98
CA PRO A 27 14.35 -18.57 -25.83
C PRO A 27 13.05 -18.52 -25.04
N ARG A 28 13.10 -18.90 -23.76
CA ARG A 28 12.04 -18.64 -22.79
C ARG A 28 11.69 -17.16 -22.91
N GLN A 29 10.57 -16.86 -23.56
CA GLN A 29 9.95 -15.55 -23.50
C GLN A 29 9.74 -15.25 -22.03
N LYS A 30 10.54 -14.32 -21.49
CA LYS A 30 10.34 -13.74 -20.18
C LYS A 30 8.94 -13.15 -20.22
N SER A 31 8.02 -13.77 -19.47
CA SER A 31 6.74 -13.16 -19.16
C SER A 31 7.02 -11.75 -18.64
N SER A 32 6.49 -10.75 -19.34
CA SER A 32 6.68 -9.34 -19.05
C SER A 32 5.90 -8.98 -17.79
N ALA A 33 6.40 -9.39 -16.62
CA ALA A 33 6.14 -8.65 -15.40
C ALA A 33 6.67 -7.23 -15.63
N SER A 34 5.83 -6.23 -15.50
CA SER A 34 6.22 -4.82 -15.66
C SER A 34 7.52 -4.56 -14.87
N ALA A 35 8.58 -4.17 -15.56
CA ALA A 35 9.89 -3.99 -14.93
C ALA A 35 9.78 -2.91 -13.84
N LYS A 36 10.23 -3.22 -12.61
CA LYS A 36 10.26 -2.26 -11.50
C LYS A 36 11.10 -1.04 -11.91
N PRO A 37 10.69 0.19 -11.56
CA PRO A 37 11.49 1.38 -11.81
C PRO A 37 12.83 1.27 -11.08
N SER A 38 13.90 1.71 -11.75
CA SER A 38 15.26 1.63 -11.22
C SER A 38 15.69 2.94 -10.55
N VAL A 39 16.45 2.83 -9.46
CA VAL A 39 16.99 3.96 -8.69
C VAL A 39 18.47 3.74 -8.41
N LEU A 40 19.30 4.74 -8.67
CA LEU A 40 20.73 4.70 -8.33
C LEU A 40 20.90 4.79 -6.81
N ILE A 41 21.73 3.92 -6.23
CA ILE A 41 22.10 4.02 -4.80
C ILE A 41 23.00 5.25 -4.55
N PRO A 42 23.23 5.66 -3.29
CA PRO A 42 24.20 6.72 -3.02
C PRO A 42 25.61 6.37 -3.49
N GLY A 43 26.33 7.36 -4.01
CA GLY A 43 27.72 7.27 -4.45
C GLY A 43 27.96 7.63 -5.91
N VAL A 44 29.16 7.29 -6.40
CA VAL A 44 29.62 7.65 -7.75
C VAL A 44 29.26 6.56 -8.75
N HIS A 45 28.71 6.99 -9.88
CA HIS A 45 28.21 6.16 -10.96
C HIS A 45 28.81 6.55 -12.31
N SER A 46 28.99 5.57 -13.18
CA SER A 46 29.34 5.81 -14.57
C SER A 46 28.08 6.14 -15.38
N VAL A 47 28.13 7.19 -16.19
CA VAL A 47 27.06 7.57 -17.13
C VAL A 47 27.60 7.70 -18.56
N LYS A 48 26.71 7.83 -19.55
CA LYS A 48 27.07 7.94 -20.97
C LYS A 48 28.05 9.10 -21.20
N GLY A 49 29.04 8.89 -22.08
CA GLY A 49 30.00 9.92 -22.47
C GLY A 49 31.14 10.17 -21.48
N SER A 50 31.59 9.15 -20.75
CA SER A 50 32.70 9.21 -19.78
C SER A 50 32.48 10.17 -18.60
N LYS A 51 31.25 10.62 -18.40
CA LYS A 51 30.84 11.41 -17.23
C LYS A 51 30.66 10.51 -16.01
N ARG A 52 30.92 11.09 -14.84
CA ARG A 52 30.57 10.52 -13.54
C ARG A 52 29.36 11.27 -12.99
N LEU A 53 28.42 10.52 -12.44
CA LEU A 53 27.27 11.06 -11.72
C LEU A 53 27.44 10.68 -10.25
N GLU A 54 27.43 11.65 -9.36
CA GLU A 54 27.40 11.42 -7.93
C GLU A 54 25.96 11.57 -7.44
N VAL A 55 25.47 10.60 -6.67
CA VAL A 55 24.14 10.60 -6.07
C VAL A 55 24.27 10.75 -4.56
N GLY A 56 23.71 11.83 -4.03
CA GLY A 56 23.66 12.09 -2.58
C GLY A 56 22.66 11.18 -1.84
N ASN A 57 22.77 11.14 -0.51
CA ASN A 57 21.83 10.38 0.32
C ASN A 57 20.40 10.95 0.27
N ASP A 58 20.29 12.27 0.22
CA ASP A 58 19.03 13.00 0.10
C ASP A 58 18.38 12.79 -1.27
N GLU A 59 19.14 12.92 -2.35
CA GLU A 59 18.70 12.68 -3.72
C GLU A 59 18.24 11.24 -3.91
N PHE A 60 18.98 10.28 -3.34
CA PHE A 60 18.58 8.87 -3.32
C PHE A 60 17.24 8.68 -2.60
N ALA A 61 17.09 9.22 -1.40
CA ALA A 61 15.88 9.05 -0.61
C ALA A 61 14.65 9.70 -1.29
N ASP A 62 14.80 10.92 -1.83
CA ASP A 62 13.74 11.57 -2.62
C ASP A 62 13.40 10.79 -3.90
N SER A 63 14.43 10.25 -4.56
CA SER A 63 14.26 9.37 -5.72
C SER A 63 13.50 8.09 -5.41
N VAL A 64 13.70 7.51 -4.23
CA VAL A 64 12.94 6.35 -3.77
C VAL A 64 11.49 6.75 -3.48
N LEU A 65 11.28 7.76 -2.64
CA LEU A 65 9.94 8.15 -2.17
C LEU A 65 9.04 8.64 -3.31
N SER A 66 9.58 9.40 -4.26
CA SER A 66 8.84 9.86 -5.45
C SER A 66 8.36 8.75 -6.38
N ARG A 67 8.97 7.55 -6.30
CA ARG A 67 8.64 6.39 -7.14
C ARG A 67 7.83 5.32 -6.40
N LEU A 68 7.65 5.45 -5.08
CA LEU A 68 6.74 4.59 -4.33
C LEU A 68 5.27 4.93 -4.66
N PRO A 69 4.34 3.97 -4.54
CA PRO A 69 2.91 4.25 -4.67
C PRO A 69 2.43 5.29 -3.65
N LYS A 70 1.60 6.26 -4.10
CA LYS A 70 1.17 7.45 -3.33
C LYS A 70 0.47 7.16 -1.99
N ASP A 71 -0.07 5.96 -1.81
CA ASP A 71 -0.88 5.57 -0.66
C ASP A 71 -0.26 4.39 0.11
N LEU A 72 1.03 4.11 -0.15
CA LEU A 72 1.78 3.05 0.50
C LEU A 72 2.27 3.43 1.89
N LEU A 73 2.67 4.69 2.07
CA LEU A 73 3.22 5.24 3.30
C LEU A 73 2.43 6.47 3.74
N TYR A 74 2.27 6.59 5.05
CA TYR A 74 1.65 7.73 5.71
C TYR A 74 2.52 8.21 6.86
N ARG A 75 2.33 9.47 7.24
CA ARG A 75 2.98 10.10 8.38
C ARG A 75 1.92 10.53 9.39
N SER A 76 1.98 10.03 10.61
CA SER A 76 1.08 10.41 11.70
C SER A 76 1.91 10.94 12.87
N ALA A 77 1.68 12.19 13.28
CA ALA A 77 2.43 12.85 14.35
C ALA A 77 3.98 12.69 14.23
N GLY A 78 4.51 12.81 13.01
CA GLY A 78 5.94 12.64 12.72
C GLY A 78 6.41 11.19 12.55
N VAL A 79 5.60 10.20 12.89
CA VAL A 79 5.92 8.77 12.74
C VAL A 79 5.49 8.28 11.36
N VAL A 80 6.39 7.58 10.64
CA VAL A 80 6.09 7.00 9.32
C VAL A 80 5.55 5.59 9.49
N GLY A 81 4.47 5.27 8.78
CA GLY A 81 3.79 3.99 8.87
C GLY A 81 2.97 3.62 7.64
N GLN A 82 2.27 2.49 7.73
CA GLN A 82 1.34 2.00 6.74
C GLN A 82 -0.04 1.78 7.35
N VAL A 83 -1.08 2.00 6.55
CA VAL A 83 -2.44 1.58 6.90
C VAL A 83 -2.62 0.13 6.45
N VAL A 84 -2.71 -0.81 7.40
CA VAL A 84 -2.70 -2.26 7.14
C VAL A 84 -3.88 -2.96 7.81
N GLY A 85 -4.37 -4.05 7.22
CA GLY A 85 -5.47 -4.84 7.76
C GLY A 85 -6.53 -5.15 6.71
N LYS A 86 -7.60 -5.81 7.13
CA LYS A 86 -8.78 -6.03 6.30
C LYS A 86 -9.61 -4.73 6.22
N PRO A 87 -10.37 -4.48 5.13
CA PRO A 87 -11.28 -3.34 5.07
C PRO A 87 -12.23 -3.29 6.27
N GLY A 88 -12.43 -2.11 6.85
CA GLY A 88 -13.19 -1.88 8.09
C GLY A 88 -12.43 -2.18 9.38
N LEU A 89 -11.21 -2.74 9.29
CA LEU A 89 -10.36 -3.14 10.42
C LEU A 89 -8.90 -2.72 10.19
N LYS A 90 -8.65 -1.75 9.31
CA LYS A 90 -7.29 -1.27 9.08
C LYS A 90 -6.79 -0.51 10.29
N ARG A 91 -5.47 -0.53 10.48
CA ARG A 91 -4.78 0.21 11.54
C ARG A 91 -3.53 0.85 11.00
N PHE A 92 -3.13 1.96 11.60
CA PHE A 92 -1.81 2.52 11.38
C PHE A 92 -0.77 1.63 12.06
N ARG A 93 0.26 1.23 11.32
CA ARG A 93 1.40 0.47 11.83
C ARG A 93 2.68 1.19 11.44
N GLU A 94 3.48 1.56 12.43
CA GLU A 94 4.80 2.14 12.23
C GLU A 94 5.69 1.24 11.36
N VAL A 95 6.46 1.87 10.49
CA VAL A 95 7.45 1.22 9.62
C VAL A 95 8.83 1.37 10.26
N THR A 96 9.50 0.24 10.49
CA THR A 96 10.89 0.22 10.95
C THR A 96 11.87 0.30 9.77
N GLY A 97 13.14 0.61 10.01
CA GLY A 97 14.16 0.62 8.96
C GLY A 97 14.27 -0.71 8.21
N THR A 98 14.12 -1.84 8.90
CA THR A 98 14.08 -3.18 8.28
C THR A 98 12.82 -3.39 7.45
N ALA A 99 11.65 -2.90 7.89
CA ALA A 99 10.45 -2.95 7.06
C ALA A 99 10.61 -2.07 5.81
N MET A 100 11.29 -0.93 5.92
CA MET A 100 11.58 -0.05 4.79
C MET A 100 12.47 -0.72 3.74
N THR A 101 13.46 -1.54 4.12
CA THR A 101 14.27 -2.28 3.13
C THR A 101 13.40 -3.21 2.28
N LEU A 102 12.46 -3.92 2.92
CA LEU A 102 11.53 -4.83 2.23
C LEU A 102 10.57 -4.07 1.32
N ILE A 103 10.04 -2.94 1.77
CA ILE A 103 9.17 -2.06 0.99
C ILE A 103 9.89 -1.57 -0.27
N VAL A 104 11.13 -1.08 -0.13
CA VAL A 104 11.92 -0.60 -1.26
C VAL A 104 12.19 -1.73 -2.26
N ASP A 105 12.64 -2.90 -1.80
CA ASP A 105 12.92 -4.05 -2.69
C ASP A 105 11.65 -4.61 -3.35
N GLN A 106 10.49 -4.49 -2.71
CA GLN A 106 9.21 -4.89 -3.28
C GLN A 106 8.80 -4.02 -4.46
N HIS A 107 9.07 -2.70 -4.41
CA HIS A 107 8.54 -1.75 -5.39
C HIS A 107 9.57 -1.24 -6.40
N LEU A 108 10.86 -1.23 -6.03
CA LEU A 108 11.93 -0.60 -6.81
C LEU A 108 13.04 -1.60 -7.11
N ARG A 109 13.88 -1.24 -8.07
CA ARG A 109 15.14 -1.93 -8.35
C ARG A 109 16.29 -0.98 -8.06
N LEU A 110 17.00 -1.16 -6.94
CA LEU A 110 18.18 -0.34 -6.70
C LEU A 110 19.34 -0.83 -7.56
N VAL A 111 20.08 0.11 -8.13
CA VAL A 111 21.16 -0.18 -9.08
C VAL A 111 22.42 0.62 -8.78
N ARG A 112 23.56 0.01 -9.07
CA ARG A 112 24.84 0.70 -9.21
C ARG A 112 25.22 0.68 -10.68
N SER A 113 25.35 1.85 -11.30
CA SER A 113 25.89 1.95 -12.66
C SER A 113 27.42 2.02 -12.64
N GLY A 114 28.05 1.11 -13.38
CA GLY A 114 29.49 1.02 -13.57
C GLY A 114 29.84 0.78 -15.04
N ARG A 115 31.12 0.54 -15.31
CA ARG A 115 31.59 0.04 -16.61
C ARG A 115 32.10 -1.38 -16.45
N ASP A 116 31.88 -2.22 -17.45
CA ASP A 116 32.48 -3.56 -17.51
C ASP A 116 33.90 -3.54 -18.08
N ASP A 117 34.51 -4.72 -18.19
CA ASP A 117 35.88 -4.91 -18.70
C ASP A 117 36.04 -4.45 -20.15
N HIS A 118 34.93 -4.36 -20.90
CA HIS A 118 34.87 -3.86 -22.27
C HIS A 118 34.46 -2.38 -22.35
N ASN A 119 34.48 -1.67 -21.22
CA ASN A 119 34.15 -0.26 -21.10
C ASN A 119 32.68 0.09 -21.45
N ALA A 120 31.80 -0.92 -21.52
CA ALA A 120 30.37 -0.74 -21.72
C ALA A 120 29.67 -0.42 -20.40
N LEU A 121 28.61 0.40 -20.45
CA LEU A 121 27.82 0.73 -19.26
C LEU A 121 27.02 -0.48 -18.80
N ARG A 122 27.12 -0.79 -17.51
CA ARG A 122 26.41 -1.89 -16.87
C ARG A 122 25.76 -1.44 -15.58
N GLU A 123 24.47 -1.75 -15.45
CA GLU A 123 23.75 -1.64 -14.18
C GLU A 123 23.80 -2.96 -13.42
N GLN A 124 24.35 -2.91 -12.22
CA GLN A 124 24.30 -4.02 -11.27
C GLN A 124 23.16 -3.80 -10.30
N PHE A 125 22.31 -4.81 -10.11
CA PHE A 125 21.29 -4.80 -9.06
C PHE A 125 21.96 -4.80 -7.67
N VAL A 126 21.41 -4.01 -6.76
CA VAL A 126 21.84 -3.94 -5.36
C VAL A 126 20.59 -4.11 -4.50
N PRO A 127 20.54 -5.05 -3.54
CA PRO A 127 19.43 -5.13 -2.60
C PRO A 127 19.43 -3.91 -1.65
N CYS A 128 18.27 -3.52 -1.16
CA CYS A 128 18.17 -2.41 -0.21
C CYS A 128 18.86 -2.76 1.11
N SER A 129 19.95 -2.07 1.41
CA SER A 129 20.69 -2.24 2.67
C SER A 129 19.93 -1.59 3.84
N ARG A 130 20.21 -2.01 5.08
CA ARG A 130 19.63 -1.38 6.28
C ARG A 130 19.92 0.12 6.35
N ILE A 131 21.09 0.56 5.92
CA ILE A 131 21.48 1.97 5.88
C ILE A 131 20.57 2.72 4.89
N ASN A 132 20.40 2.18 3.67
CA ASN A 132 19.53 2.79 2.67
C ASN A 132 18.07 2.84 3.13
N GLY A 133 17.57 1.76 3.75
CA GLY A 133 16.24 1.71 4.34
C GLY A 133 16.05 2.76 5.44
N ALA A 134 17.03 2.92 6.32
CA ALA A 134 17.00 3.95 7.37
C ALA A 134 17.02 5.38 6.79
N LEU A 135 17.84 5.65 5.77
CA LEU A 135 17.88 6.95 5.09
C LEU A 135 16.52 7.30 4.46
N VAL A 136 15.90 6.34 3.77
CA VAL A 136 14.58 6.53 3.15
C VAL A 136 13.51 6.78 4.21
N LEU A 137 13.53 6.00 5.30
CA LEU A 137 12.59 6.15 6.41
C LEU A 137 12.74 7.50 7.11
N GLU A 138 13.98 7.95 7.34
CA GLU A 138 14.25 9.25 7.95
C GLU A 138 13.74 10.38 7.04
N LYS A 139 14.05 10.34 5.74
CA LYS A 139 13.56 11.33 4.77
C LYS A 139 12.03 11.34 4.67
N ALA A 140 11.37 10.19 4.84
CA ALA A 140 9.92 10.08 4.81
C ALA A 140 9.22 10.89 5.92
N THR A 141 9.91 11.24 7.01
CA THR A 141 9.36 12.06 8.11
C THR A 141 9.05 13.50 7.68
N THR A 142 9.71 14.01 6.64
CA THR A 142 9.50 15.39 6.14
C THR A 142 9.16 15.45 4.64
N SER A 143 9.26 14.33 3.92
CA SER A 143 9.04 14.29 2.48
C SER A 143 7.60 14.67 2.09
N PRO A 144 7.41 15.45 1.00
CA PRO A 144 6.10 15.75 0.43
C PRO A 144 5.46 14.56 -0.30
N TYR A 145 6.24 13.50 -0.59
CA TYR A 145 5.73 12.27 -1.20
C TYR A 145 5.01 11.36 -0.19
N VAL A 146 5.13 11.66 1.10
CA VAL A 146 4.48 10.91 2.19
C VAL A 146 3.35 11.77 2.75
N ARG A 147 2.13 11.26 2.62
CA ARG A 147 0.93 11.99 3.04
C ARG A 147 0.81 12.00 4.56
N GLU A 148 0.34 13.12 5.09
CA GLU A 148 0.00 13.22 6.51
C GLU A 148 -1.31 12.47 6.80
N LEU A 149 -1.36 11.74 7.92
CA LEU A 149 -2.50 10.99 8.42
C LEU A 149 -2.85 11.50 9.81
N ASN A 150 -3.85 12.35 9.86
CA ASN A 150 -4.40 12.93 11.09
C ASN A 150 -5.41 12.00 11.74
N ARG A 151 -6.22 11.31 10.92
CA ARG A 151 -7.27 10.41 11.40
C ARG A 151 -7.40 9.19 10.50
N LEU A 152 -7.59 8.03 11.13
CA LEU A 152 -8.05 6.80 10.49
C LEU A 152 -9.42 6.48 11.07
N VAL A 153 -10.45 6.37 10.22
CA VAL A 153 -11.84 6.15 10.63
C VAL A 153 -12.46 4.99 9.87
N HIS A 154 -13.44 4.34 10.49
CA HIS A 154 -14.17 3.19 9.93
C HIS A 154 -15.66 3.50 9.68
N TYR A 155 -16.04 4.76 9.73
CA TYR A 155 -17.40 5.23 9.54
C TYR A 155 -17.38 6.50 8.69
N PRO A 156 -18.51 6.85 8.03
CA PRO A 156 -18.59 8.06 7.22
C PRO A 156 -18.36 9.29 8.09
N VAL A 157 -17.52 10.20 7.61
CA VAL A 157 -17.26 11.49 8.28
C VAL A 157 -17.29 12.61 7.27
N TYR A 158 -17.57 13.81 7.77
CA TYR A 158 -17.51 15.04 7.00
C TYR A 158 -16.15 15.72 7.23
N GLY A 159 -15.45 16.01 6.14
CA GLY A 159 -14.19 16.73 6.11
C GLY A 159 -14.38 18.23 5.99
N ILE A 160 -13.33 18.92 5.54
CA ILE A 160 -13.34 20.35 5.27
C ILE A 160 -14.54 20.72 4.38
N GLU A 161 -15.15 21.88 4.65
CA GLU A 161 -16.35 22.36 3.95
C GLU A 161 -17.57 21.42 4.05
N PHE A 162 -17.62 20.59 5.09
CA PHE A 162 -18.69 19.60 5.30
C PHE A 162 -18.88 18.67 4.09
N GLN A 163 -17.81 18.32 3.40
CA GLN A 163 -17.84 17.34 2.32
C GLN A 163 -17.72 15.93 2.89
N LEU A 164 -18.58 15.02 2.42
CA LEU A 164 -18.52 13.61 2.80
C LEU A 164 -17.21 12.98 2.29
N VAL A 165 -16.40 12.46 3.21
CA VAL A 165 -15.10 11.86 2.89
C VAL A 165 -15.31 10.55 2.13
N GLN A 166 -14.60 10.40 1.01
CA GLN A 166 -14.63 9.19 0.20
C GLN A 166 -13.70 8.10 0.76
N PRO A 167 -13.97 6.81 0.50
CA PRO A 167 -13.07 5.73 0.91
C PRO A 167 -11.63 5.95 0.43
N GLY A 168 -10.66 5.77 1.33
CA GLY A 168 -9.25 6.08 1.08
C GLY A 168 -8.79 7.36 1.77
N TRP A 169 -7.66 7.92 1.32
CA TRP A 169 -7.09 9.12 1.90
C TRP A 169 -7.66 10.39 1.24
N GLN A 170 -8.11 11.34 2.06
CA GLN A 170 -8.54 12.67 1.64
C GLN A 170 -8.19 13.69 2.75
N SER A 171 -7.38 14.69 2.42
CA SER A 171 -7.09 15.84 3.30
C SER A 171 -6.71 15.47 4.75
N GLY A 172 -5.86 14.45 4.93
CA GLY A 172 -5.38 14.00 6.24
C GLY A 172 -6.28 12.97 6.94
N ILE A 173 -7.43 12.61 6.36
CA ILE A 173 -8.33 11.58 6.87
C ILE A 173 -8.22 10.36 5.96
N TYR A 174 -8.05 9.18 6.55
CA TYR A 174 -8.19 7.91 5.85
C TYR A 174 -9.51 7.26 6.26
N TYR A 175 -10.47 7.17 5.34
CA TYR A 175 -11.70 6.44 5.55
C TYR A 175 -11.56 4.99 5.09
N ASP A 176 -11.48 4.08 6.04
CA ASP A 176 -11.46 2.63 5.81
C ASP A 176 -12.88 2.08 5.85
N GLN A 177 -13.60 2.24 4.73
CA GLN A 177 -15.00 1.83 4.60
C GLN A 177 -15.20 0.32 4.87
N PRO A 178 -15.97 -0.05 5.91
CA PRO A 178 -16.37 -1.42 6.16
C PRO A 178 -17.24 -1.97 5.02
N PRO A 179 -17.17 -3.28 4.72
CA PRO A 179 -18.00 -3.91 3.68
C PRO A 179 -19.49 -3.63 3.81
N GLU A 180 -20.02 -3.60 5.03
CA GLU A 180 -21.42 -3.34 5.35
C GLU A 180 -21.90 -1.92 5.00
N LEU A 181 -20.98 -0.96 4.83
CA LEU A 181 -21.30 0.41 4.46
C LEU A 181 -21.11 0.70 2.96
N ARG A 182 -20.80 -0.31 2.14
CA ARG A 182 -20.58 -0.12 0.70
C ARG A 182 -21.91 -0.02 -0.04
N GLY A 183 -21.99 0.97 -0.93
CA GLY A 183 -23.17 1.18 -1.76
C GLY A 183 -24.38 1.74 -1.00
N LEU A 184 -24.19 2.16 0.26
CA LEU A 184 -25.17 2.94 0.98
C LEU A 184 -25.07 4.41 0.55
N ASP A 185 -26.20 4.98 0.14
CA ASP A 185 -26.34 6.41 -0.10
C ASP A 185 -26.87 7.08 1.17
N ALA A 186 -26.37 8.28 1.46
CA ALA A 186 -26.90 9.08 2.55
C ALA A 186 -28.31 9.57 2.23
N GLU A 187 -29.24 9.42 3.17
CA GLU A 187 -30.55 10.04 3.09
C GLU A 187 -30.40 11.57 3.02
N ARG A 188 -31.16 12.20 2.14
CA ARG A 188 -31.10 13.65 1.87
C ARG A 188 -32.40 14.36 2.21
N ASP A 189 -33.49 13.63 2.38
CA ASP A 189 -34.74 14.20 2.84
C ASP A 189 -34.64 14.57 4.33
N SER A 190 -34.74 15.87 4.62
CA SER A 190 -34.56 16.38 5.98
C SER A 190 -35.63 15.90 6.94
N GLU A 191 -36.87 15.70 6.46
CA GLU A 191 -37.96 15.22 7.30
C GLU A 191 -37.71 13.77 7.73
N THR A 192 -37.35 12.90 6.79
CA THR A 192 -36.96 11.52 7.06
C THR A 192 -35.76 11.44 8.00
N VAL A 193 -34.71 12.25 7.78
CA VAL A 193 -33.52 12.26 8.66
C VAL A 193 -33.88 12.66 10.09
N LEU A 194 -34.68 13.71 10.26
CA LEU A 194 -35.11 14.17 11.58
C LEU A 194 -35.98 13.11 12.27
N GLN A 195 -36.91 12.49 11.55
CA GLN A 195 -37.75 11.43 12.10
C GLN A 195 -36.91 10.23 12.57
N VAL A 196 -35.92 9.79 11.78
CA VAL A 196 -35.02 8.69 12.18
C VAL A 196 -34.20 9.06 13.42
N LEU A 197 -33.73 10.30 13.53
CA LEU A 197 -33.02 10.78 14.73
C LEU A 197 -33.95 10.86 15.94
N ASP A 198 -35.19 11.28 15.75
CA ASP A 198 -36.21 11.35 16.79
C ASP A 198 -36.53 9.94 17.30
N ASP A 199 -36.78 9.00 16.40
CA ASP A 199 -37.04 7.59 16.72
C ASP A 199 -35.87 6.93 17.45
N LEU A 200 -34.62 7.30 17.12
CA LEU A 200 -33.42 6.76 17.78
C LEU A 200 -33.34 7.13 19.27
N VAL A 201 -33.89 8.29 19.65
CA VAL A 201 -33.73 8.86 20.99
C VAL A 201 -35.04 9.00 21.75
N VAL A 202 -36.17 8.58 21.18
CA VAL A 202 -37.52 8.77 21.76
C VAL A 202 -37.67 8.12 23.14
N ASP A 203 -36.99 7.00 23.37
CA ASP A 203 -37.07 6.24 24.63
C ASP A 203 -36.10 6.76 25.71
N PHE A 204 -35.31 7.80 25.42
CA PHE A 204 -34.35 8.35 26.37
C PHE A 204 -35.06 9.32 27.34
N PRO A 205 -34.79 9.23 28.66
CA PRO A 205 -35.49 10.03 29.67
C PRO A 205 -34.92 11.45 29.77
N PHE A 206 -35.01 12.25 28.70
CA PHE A 206 -34.59 13.65 28.72
C PHE A 206 -35.51 14.47 29.62
N ARG A 207 -34.93 15.37 30.42
CA ARG A 207 -35.71 16.24 31.31
C ARG A 207 -36.27 17.43 30.54
N GLU A 208 -35.46 17.99 29.65
CA GLU A 208 -35.78 19.16 28.84
C GLU A 208 -35.38 18.92 27.37
N GLU A 209 -35.99 19.67 26.45
CA GLU A 209 -35.63 19.62 25.02
C GLU A 209 -34.16 20.03 24.79
N ALA A 210 -33.61 20.88 25.66
CA ALA A 210 -32.20 21.24 25.63
C ALA A 210 -31.28 20.03 25.88
N ASP A 211 -31.66 19.12 26.78
CA ASP A 211 -30.89 17.90 27.05
C ASP A 211 -30.87 16.99 25.82
N ARG A 212 -32.02 16.88 25.16
CA ARG A 212 -32.19 16.13 23.91
C ARG A 212 -31.34 16.71 22.78
N ALA A 213 -31.41 18.02 22.56
CA ALA A 213 -30.60 18.70 21.55
C ALA A 213 -29.10 18.54 21.81
N ASN A 214 -28.66 18.65 23.06
CA ASN A 214 -27.27 18.42 23.45
C ASN A 214 -26.83 16.97 23.16
N PHE A 215 -27.69 15.99 23.47
CA PHE A 215 -27.41 14.58 23.18
C PHE A 215 -27.25 14.30 21.69
N VAL A 216 -28.15 14.84 20.85
CA VAL A 216 -28.02 14.75 19.39
C VAL A 216 -26.73 15.42 18.90
N GLY A 217 -26.38 16.58 19.47
CA GLY A 217 -25.10 17.24 19.22
C GLY A 217 -23.91 16.34 19.51
N LEU A 218 -23.91 15.63 20.64
CA LEU A 218 -22.86 14.69 21.01
C LEU A 218 -22.78 13.49 20.04
N LEU A 219 -23.92 12.97 19.57
CA LEU A 219 -23.95 11.86 18.60
C LEU A 219 -23.38 12.24 17.24
N ILE A 220 -23.68 13.45 16.75
CA ILE A 220 -23.24 13.91 15.43
C ILE A 220 -21.79 14.39 15.45
N THR A 221 -21.32 14.88 16.61
CA THR A 221 -19.99 15.49 16.75
C THR A 221 -18.86 14.63 16.19
N PRO A 222 -18.73 13.32 16.48
CA PRO A 222 -17.67 12.48 15.89
C PRO A 222 -17.68 12.46 14.35
N LEU A 223 -18.86 12.55 13.72
CA LEU A 223 -19.03 12.51 12.27
C LEU A 223 -18.59 13.82 11.61
N VAL A 224 -18.88 14.96 12.25
CA VAL A 224 -18.55 16.30 11.74
C VAL A 224 -17.27 16.87 12.36
N ARG A 225 -16.67 16.20 13.34
CA ARG A 225 -15.47 16.68 14.05
C ARG A 225 -14.35 17.09 13.10
N PRO A 226 -14.07 16.37 11.99
CA PRO A 226 -13.03 16.77 11.06
C PRO A 226 -13.38 18.02 10.23
N ALA A 227 -14.67 18.35 10.08
CA ALA A 227 -15.14 19.56 9.41
C ALA A 227 -15.05 20.81 10.30
N LEU A 228 -15.10 20.63 11.62
CA LEU A 228 -15.12 21.72 12.60
C LEU A 228 -13.69 22.13 13.01
N GLY A 229 -13.35 23.39 12.83
CA GLY A 229 -12.10 23.98 13.35
C GLY A 229 -12.20 24.38 14.83
N GLY A 230 -11.06 24.45 15.52
CA GLY A 230 -10.97 24.99 16.89
C GLY A 230 -11.35 24.04 18.03
N ASN A 231 -11.56 24.63 19.20
CA ASN A 231 -12.03 23.95 20.42
C ASN A 231 -13.51 23.61 20.27
N ILE A 232 -13.88 22.40 20.68
CA ILE A 232 -15.25 21.87 20.57
C ILE A 232 -15.69 21.48 21.98
N PRO A 233 -16.98 21.67 22.34
CA PRO A 233 -17.53 21.33 23.65
C PRO A 233 -17.21 19.92 24.12
#